data_AF-A0A075GGD1-F1
#
_entry.id   AF-A0A075GGD1-F1
#
_cell.length_a   1.000
_cell.length_b   1.000
_cell.length_c   1.000
_cell.angle_alpha   90.00
_cell.angle_beta   90.00
_cell.angle_gamma   90.00
#
_symmetry.space_group_name_H-M   'P 1'
#
loop_
_entity.id
_entity.type
_entity.pdbx_description
1 polymer ?
#
loop_
_entity_poly.entity_id
_entity_poly.type
_entity_poly.pdbx_seq_one_letter_code
_entity_poly.pdbx_strand_id
1 'polypeptide(L)'
;MQLLGRLEIKSKEKIIEFLSSQQTGRISSIDENGYPQIIPMNFVFINDVIYMHSHIRGEKLDNIRRNQKVGFEVDKSLEFLPSYFSDPTDASLADTLYISVVIKGNGSIVSDREEKTTALNGLIKKYQPEGGYEPIKPEMDVLNEVEVIKIVPESLRGKYKIGQNMDMKSRIDLARQILERNSPTAKETLDIMGFEIIDGKPKLVDDKPW
;
A
#
# COMPACT_ATOMS: atom_id res chain seq x y z
N MET A 1 3.85 5.14 13.27
CA MET A 1 4.25 3.75 13.53
C MET A 1 5.63 3.78 14.14
N GLN A 2 5.79 3.31 15.39
CA GLN A 2 7.13 3.03 15.92
C GLN A 2 7.50 1.66 15.36
N LEU A 3 8.37 1.64 14.34
CA LEU A 3 8.80 0.39 13.74
C LEU A 3 9.88 -0.24 14.60
N LEU A 4 9.73 -1.53 14.88
CA LEU A 4 10.88 -2.37 15.21
C LEU A 4 11.74 -2.38 13.94
N GLY A 5 12.91 -1.73 13.94
CA GLY A 5 13.71 -1.46 12.73
C GLY A 5 14.12 -2.71 11.91
N ARG A 6 13.82 -3.92 12.39
CA ARG A 6 13.98 -5.20 11.69
C ARG A 6 12.86 -5.49 10.67
N LEU A 7 11.69 -4.87 10.82
CA LEU A 7 10.54 -5.05 9.93
C LEU A 7 10.34 -3.87 8.97
N GLU A 8 11.17 -2.83 9.08
CA GLU A 8 11.09 -1.63 8.26
C GLU A 8 11.59 -1.90 6.83
N ILE A 9 10.83 -1.43 5.84
CA ILE A 9 11.27 -1.38 4.45
C ILE A 9 12.28 -0.26 4.33
N LYS A 10 13.55 -0.59 4.05
CA LYS A 10 14.62 0.41 3.94
C LYS A 10 14.76 0.99 2.54
N SER A 11 14.40 0.22 1.51
CA SER A 11 14.45 0.69 0.13
C SER A 11 13.23 1.54 -0.19
N LYS A 12 13.47 2.78 -0.62
CA LYS A 12 12.41 3.67 -1.11
C LYS A 12 11.79 3.11 -2.39
N GLU A 13 12.59 2.50 -3.25
CA GLU A 13 12.17 1.87 -4.50
C GLU A 13 11.16 0.75 -4.22
N LYS A 14 11.39 -0.07 -3.18
CA LYS A 14 10.44 -1.12 -2.77
C LYS A 14 9.13 -0.58 -2.24
N ILE A 15 9.16 0.55 -1.52
CA ILE A 15 7.93 1.24 -1.11
C ILE A 15 7.18 1.76 -2.34
N ILE A 16 7.88 2.36 -3.30
CA ILE A 16 7.28 2.85 -4.54
C ILE A 16 6.65 1.68 -5.33
N GLU A 17 7.39 0.58 -5.51
CA GLU A 17 6.91 -0.64 -6.17
C GLU A 17 5.63 -1.16 -5.50
N PHE A 18 5.63 -1.23 -4.17
CA PHE A 18 4.45 -1.64 -3.41
C PHE A 18 3.27 -0.69 -3.63
N LEU A 19 3.46 0.63 -3.45
CA LEU A 19 2.40 1.63 -3.66
C LEU A 19 1.84 1.61 -5.09
N SER A 20 2.69 1.36 -6.09
CA SER A 20 2.27 1.21 -7.49
C SER A 20 1.44 -0.04 -7.72
N SER A 21 1.72 -1.14 -7.02
CA SER A 21 0.98 -2.41 -7.14
C SER A 21 -0.40 -2.40 -6.48
N GLN A 22 -0.65 -1.49 -5.52
CA GLN A 22 -1.89 -1.48 -4.75
C GLN A 22 -2.95 -0.57 -5.37
N GLN A 23 -4.18 -1.09 -5.46
CA GLN A 23 -5.29 -0.38 -6.12
C GLN A 23 -5.96 0.64 -5.21
N THR A 24 -6.01 0.40 -3.89
CA THR A 24 -6.76 1.25 -2.96
C THR A 24 -5.86 1.62 -1.79
N GLY A 25 -5.94 2.88 -1.36
CA GLY A 25 -5.37 3.35 -0.10
C GLY A 25 -6.43 4.00 0.76
N ARG A 26 -6.16 4.16 2.06
CA ARG A 26 -7.07 4.75 3.02
C ARG A 26 -6.53 6.08 3.49
N ILE A 27 -7.24 7.17 3.19
CA ILE A 27 -6.94 8.47 3.77
C ILE A 27 -7.69 8.61 5.09
N SER A 28 -6.98 9.07 6.12
CA SER A 28 -7.55 9.54 7.38
C SER A 28 -7.46 11.06 7.46
N SER A 29 -8.59 11.72 7.67
CA SER A 29 -8.71 13.16 7.95
C SER A 29 -9.41 13.39 9.28
N ILE A 30 -9.32 14.59 9.86
CA ILE A 30 -9.91 14.90 11.17
C ILE A 30 -11.12 15.79 10.98
N ASP A 31 -12.28 15.35 11.48
CA ASP A 31 -13.52 16.11 11.41
C ASP A 31 -13.55 17.31 12.36
N GLU A 32 -14.62 18.10 12.31
CA GLU A 32 -14.78 19.29 13.17
C GLU A 32 -14.88 18.98 14.66
N ASN A 33 -15.29 17.75 15.01
CA ASN A 33 -15.44 17.27 16.38
C ASN A 33 -14.18 16.54 16.88
N GLY A 34 -13.15 16.43 16.04
CA GLY A 34 -11.89 15.75 16.36
C GLY A 34 -11.89 14.23 16.09
N TYR A 35 -12.93 13.68 15.46
CA TYR A 35 -12.95 12.26 15.08
C TYR A 35 -12.18 12.02 13.78
N PRO A 36 -11.45 10.90 13.67
CA PRO A 36 -10.82 10.51 12.41
C PRO A 36 -11.86 9.92 11.44
N GLN A 37 -12.02 10.55 10.28
CA GLN A 37 -12.71 9.95 9.14
C GLN A 37 -11.72 9.16 8.29
N ILE A 38 -11.98 7.88 8.03
CA ILE A 38 -11.14 7.01 7.20
C ILE A 38 -11.92 6.58 5.95
N ILE A 39 -11.39 6.86 4.76
CA ILE A 39 -12.06 6.56 3.49
C ILE A 39 -11.10 5.82 2.54
N PRO A 40 -11.51 4.67 1.96
CA PRO A 40 -10.78 4.02 0.89
C PRO A 40 -10.92 4.80 -0.42
N MET A 41 -9.81 5.05 -1.10
CA MET A 41 -9.75 5.79 -2.37
C MET A 41 -8.72 5.20 -3.32
N ASN A 42 -9.02 5.30 -4.62
CA ASN A 42 -8.02 5.14 -5.66
C ASN A 42 -6.98 6.26 -5.55
N PHE A 43 -5.71 5.90 -5.73
CA PHE A 43 -4.59 6.80 -5.54
C PHE A 43 -3.47 6.51 -6.53
N VAL A 44 -2.63 7.51 -6.78
CA VAL A 44 -1.35 7.35 -7.47
C VAL A 44 -0.25 8.03 -6.66
N PHE A 45 0.95 7.46 -6.65
CA PHE A 45 2.14 8.04 -6.03
C PHE A 45 3.09 8.55 -7.11
N ILE A 46 3.24 9.87 -7.22
CA ILE A 46 4.04 10.52 -8.27
C ILE A 46 4.87 11.61 -7.63
N ASN A 47 6.17 11.66 -7.92
CA ASN A 47 7.09 12.69 -7.42
C ASN A 47 7.00 12.85 -5.89
N ASP A 48 7.02 11.73 -5.17
CA ASP A 48 6.92 11.67 -3.70
C ASP A 48 5.62 12.20 -3.09
N VAL A 49 4.54 12.26 -3.88
CA VAL A 49 3.24 12.77 -3.47
C VAL A 49 2.13 11.77 -3.78
N ILE A 50 1.18 11.61 -2.85
CA ILE A 50 -0.05 10.85 -3.10
C ILE A 50 -1.09 11.78 -3.69
N TYR A 51 -1.69 11.38 -4.81
CA TYR A 51 -2.84 12.05 -5.41
C TYR A 51 -4.06 11.15 -5.43
N MET A 52 -5.23 11.72 -5.15
CA MET A 52 -6.52 11.02 -5.18
C MET A 52 -7.58 11.90 -5.83
N HIS A 53 -8.42 11.29 -6.68
CA HIS A 53 -9.57 11.95 -7.28
C HIS A 53 -10.77 11.95 -6.32
N SER A 54 -11.52 13.05 -6.29
CA SER A 54 -12.76 13.18 -5.52
C SER A 54 -13.80 13.97 -6.31
N HIS A 55 -15.08 13.75 -5.96
CA HIS A 55 -16.13 14.73 -6.25
C HIS A 55 -15.83 16.08 -5.58
N ILE A 56 -16.37 17.18 -6.11
CA ILE A 56 -16.15 18.58 -5.65
C ILE A 56 -16.63 18.89 -4.22
N ARG A 57 -17.43 18.00 -3.65
CA ARG A 57 -17.97 18.09 -2.29
C ARG A 57 -17.74 16.79 -1.54
N GLY A 58 -17.50 16.90 -0.25
CA GLY A 58 -17.43 15.77 0.67
C GLY A 58 -16.69 16.14 1.95
N GLU A 59 -17.07 15.48 3.04
CA GLU A 59 -16.55 15.74 4.39
C GLU A 59 -15.02 15.75 4.45
N LYS A 60 -14.35 14.80 3.79
CA LYS A 60 -12.88 14.77 3.70
C LYS A 60 -12.26 16.06 3.15
N LEU A 61 -12.92 16.74 2.22
CA LEU A 61 -12.41 18.00 1.67
C LEU A 61 -12.54 19.13 2.70
N ASP A 62 -13.66 19.17 3.42
CA ASP A 62 -13.90 20.15 4.49
C ASP A 62 -12.96 19.91 5.67
N ASN A 63 -12.70 18.64 6.01
CA ASN A 63 -11.71 18.21 7.00
C ASN A 63 -10.31 18.70 6.60
N ILE A 64 -9.87 18.45 5.38
CA ILE A 64 -8.55 18.89 4.88
C ILE A 64 -8.41 20.41 4.85
N ARG A 65 -9.49 21.14 4.47
CA ARG A 65 -9.50 22.61 4.48
C ARG A 65 -9.34 23.18 5.89
N ARG A 66 -9.96 22.56 6.90
CA ARG A 66 -9.81 22.95 8.31
C ARG A 66 -8.46 22.52 8.90
N ASN A 67 -8.03 21.30 8.60
CA ASN A 67 -6.85 20.68 9.17
C ASN A 67 -6.13 19.84 8.11
N GLN A 68 -4.98 20.34 7.68
CA GLN A 68 -4.18 19.70 6.64
C GLN A 68 -3.54 18.38 7.11
N LYS A 69 -3.47 18.09 8.42
CA LYS A 69 -2.83 16.86 8.91
C LYS A 69 -3.68 15.64 8.56
N VAL A 70 -3.12 14.77 7.73
CA VAL A 70 -3.76 13.53 7.27
C VAL A 70 -2.87 12.32 7.51
N GLY A 71 -3.52 11.18 7.74
CA GLY A 71 -2.90 9.87 7.62
C GLY A 71 -3.21 9.25 6.26
N PHE A 72 -2.30 8.47 5.72
CA PHE A 72 -2.60 7.62 4.56
C PHE A 72 -1.99 6.24 4.76
N GLU A 73 -2.72 5.21 4.37
CA GLU A 73 -2.35 3.83 4.63
C GLU A 73 -2.67 2.94 3.43
N VAL A 74 -1.77 2.00 3.15
CA VAL A 74 -1.94 0.97 2.14
C VAL A 74 -1.38 -0.33 2.70
N ASP A 75 -2.14 -1.41 2.61
CA ASP A 75 -1.71 -2.74 3.03
C ASP A 75 -1.99 -3.81 1.98
N LYS A 76 -1.32 -4.94 2.16
CA LYS A 76 -1.60 -6.19 1.49
C LYS A 76 -1.42 -7.34 2.47
N SER A 77 -2.50 -8.05 2.77
CA SER A 77 -2.44 -9.34 3.46
C SER A 77 -1.85 -10.39 2.51
N LEU A 78 -0.86 -11.15 2.98
CA LEU A 78 -0.22 -12.20 2.19
C LEU A 78 -0.73 -13.56 2.63
N GLU A 79 -0.43 -14.00 3.85
CA GLU A 79 -0.79 -15.34 4.29
C GLU A 79 -1.12 -15.34 5.78
N PHE A 80 -2.23 -15.97 6.14
CA PHE A 80 -2.51 -16.25 7.55
C PHE A 80 -1.68 -17.46 7.95
N LEU A 81 -0.94 -17.39 9.05
CA LEU A 81 -0.16 -18.49 9.61
C LEU A 81 -0.94 -19.09 10.78
N PRO A 82 -1.58 -20.26 10.61
CA PRO A 82 -2.28 -20.91 11.70
C PRO A 82 -1.29 -21.30 12.78
N SER A 83 -1.72 -21.30 14.05
CA SER A 83 -0.82 -21.60 15.16
C SER A 83 -0.10 -22.94 15.03
N TYR A 84 -0.74 -23.96 14.42
CA TYR A 84 -0.18 -25.29 14.18
C TYR A 84 1.03 -25.31 13.23
N PHE A 85 1.34 -24.21 12.55
CA PHE A 85 2.62 -24.05 11.85
C PHE A 85 3.80 -24.01 12.85
N SER A 86 3.56 -23.50 14.06
CA SER A 86 4.54 -23.38 15.14
C SER A 86 4.31 -24.41 16.26
N ASP A 87 3.08 -24.55 16.75
CA ASP A 87 2.71 -25.51 17.80
C ASP A 87 1.28 -26.06 17.58
N PRO A 88 1.06 -27.39 17.65
CA PRO A 88 -0.23 -28.01 17.36
C PRO A 88 -1.36 -27.62 18.33
N THR A 89 -1.05 -27.05 19.49
CA THR A 89 -1.99 -26.80 20.58
C THR A 89 -1.99 -25.36 21.12
N ASP A 90 -0.92 -24.58 20.91
CA ASP A 90 -0.84 -23.20 21.38
C ASP A 90 -1.41 -22.20 20.35
N ALA A 91 -2.69 -21.85 20.51
CA ALA A 91 -3.38 -20.89 19.64
C ALA A 91 -2.76 -19.48 19.62
N SER A 92 -1.92 -19.10 20.59
CA SER A 92 -1.30 -17.77 20.67
C SER A 92 -0.22 -17.52 19.61
N LEU A 93 0.23 -18.58 18.93
CA LEU A 93 1.27 -18.52 17.90
C LEU A 93 0.73 -18.30 16.48
N ALA A 94 -0.58 -18.10 16.33
CA ALA A 94 -1.14 -17.70 15.05
C ALA A 94 -0.64 -16.30 14.65
N ASP A 95 -0.34 -16.11 13.38
CA ASP A 95 0.20 -14.86 12.86
C ASP A 95 -0.30 -14.58 11.43
N THR A 96 0.10 -13.45 10.86
CA THR A 96 -0.19 -13.08 9.47
C THR A 96 1.04 -12.45 8.83
N LEU A 97 1.39 -12.91 7.63
CA LEU A 97 2.33 -12.23 6.76
C LEU A 97 1.62 -11.12 6.01
N TYR A 98 2.22 -9.94 5.97
CA TYR A 98 1.66 -8.76 5.29
C TYR A 98 2.72 -7.74 4.91
N ILE A 99 2.31 -6.81 4.06
CA ILE A 99 3.04 -5.61 3.69
C ILE A 99 2.17 -4.40 4.03
N SER A 100 2.75 -3.33 4.57
CA SER A 100 2.02 -2.07 4.67
C SER A 100 2.91 -0.85 4.50
N VAL A 101 2.33 0.26 4.06
CA VAL A 101 2.94 1.58 4.02
C VAL A 101 2.02 2.55 4.75
N VAL A 102 2.58 3.25 5.73
CA VAL A 102 1.89 4.27 6.51
C VAL A 102 2.58 5.61 6.27
N ILE A 103 1.77 6.59 5.87
CA ILE A 103 2.17 7.96 5.61
C ILE A 103 1.49 8.87 6.62
N LYS A 104 2.25 9.81 7.17
CA LYS A 104 1.71 11.01 7.83
C LYS A 104 2.14 12.19 7.00
N GLY A 105 1.24 13.11 6.69
CA GLY A 105 1.54 14.22 5.81
C GLY A 105 0.52 15.34 5.88
N ASN A 106 0.73 16.32 5.00
CA ASN A 106 -0.14 17.46 4.84
C ASN A 106 -0.96 17.30 3.56
N GLY A 107 -2.28 17.25 3.72
CA GLY A 107 -3.29 17.20 2.68
C GLY A 107 -3.66 18.59 2.18
N SER A 108 -3.86 18.74 0.87
CA SER A 108 -4.40 19.95 0.26
C SER A 108 -5.24 19.63 -0.97
N ILE A 109 -6.11 20.57 -1.36
CA ILE A 109 -6.83 20.52 -2.64
C ILE A 109 -5.92 21.13 -3.71
N VAL A 110 -5.75 20.45 -4.85
CA VAL A 110 -4.96 20.95 -5.98
C VAL A 110 -5.77 21.98 -6.76
N SER A 111 -5.29 23.23 -6.78
CA SER A 111 -5.89 24.33 -7.54
C SER A 111 -5.27 24.53 -8.92
N ASP A 112 -4.00 24.17 -9.09
CA ASP A 112 -3.28 24.31 -10.37
C ASP A 112 -3.77 23.29 -11.40
N ARG A 113 -4.11 23.77 -12.61
CA ARG A 113 -4.71 22.92 -13.65
C ARG A 113 -3.70 21.92 -14.24
N GLU A 114 -2.43 22.28 -14.30
CA GLU A 114 -1.38 21.38 -14.82
C GLU A 114 -1.10 20.24 -13.84
N GLU A 115 -0.99 20.55 -12.54
CA GLU A 115 -0.84 19.55 -11.48
C GLU A 115 -2.06 18.63 -11.42
N LYS A 116 -3.28 19.20 -11.53
CA LYS A 116 -4.52 18.42 -11.56
C LYS A 116 -4.57 17.46 -12.76
N THR A 117 -4.18 17.95 -13.93
CA THR A 117 -4.03 17.14 -15.15
C THR A 117 -3.04 16.00 -14.96
N THR A 118 -1.88 16.29 -14.38
CA THR A 118 -0.82 15.30 -14.09
C THR A 118 -1.34 14.20 -13.15
N ALA A 119 -2.01 14.58 -12.07
CA ALA A 119 -2.57 13.65 -11.09
C ALA A 119 -3.65 12.74 -11.71
N LEU A 120 -4.61 13.31 -12.45
CA LEU A 120 -5.71 12.56 -13.06
C LEU A 120 -5.21 11.61 -14.16
N ASN A 121 -4.31 12.06 -15.03
CA ASN A 121 -3.68 11.18 -16.02
C ASN A 121 -2.86 10.07 -15.36
N GLY A 122 -2.17 10.38 -14.25
CA GLY A 122 -1.47 9.40 -13.44
C GLY A 122 -2.39 8.32 -12.87
N LEU A 123 -3.57 8.71 -12.39
CA LEU A 123 -4.60 7.78 -11.94
C LEU A 123 -5.06 6.91 -13.11
N ILE A 124 -5.54 7.48 -14.21
CA ILE A 124 -6.04 6.68 -15.35
C ILE A 124 -4.96 5.74 -15.88
N LYS A 125 -3.70 6.18 -15.99
CA LYS A 125 -2.59 5.30 -16.39
C LYS A 125 -2.40 4.10 -15.45
N LYS A 126 -2.60 4.29 -14.14
CA LYS A 126 -2.49 3.22 -13.15
C LYS A 126 -3.67 2.25 -13.22
N TYR A 127 -4.90 2.75 -13.39
CA TYR A 127 -6.12 1.94 -13.32
C TYR A 127 -6.60 1.38 -14.66
N GLN A 128 -6.14 1.96 -15.77
CA GLN A 128 -6.44 1.54 -17.13
C GLN A 128 -5.13 1.49 -17.95
N PRO A 129 -4.18 0.59 -17.58
CA PRO A 129 -2.87 0.50 -18.23
C PRO A 129 -2.93 0.10 -19.70
N GLU A 130 -4.01 -0.55 -20.14
CA GLU A 130 -4.27 -0.95 -21.53
C GLU A 130 -4.55 0.24 -22.46
N GLY A 131 -4.77 1.44 -21.93
CA GLY A 131 -5.10 2.62 -22.72
C GLY A 131 -6.57 2.62 -23.18
N GLY A 132 -6.83 3.11 -24.40
CA GLY A 132 -8.20 3.25 -24.93
C GLY A 132 -8.88 4.58 -24.54
N TYR A 133 -8.10 5.58 -24.14
CA TYR A 133 -8.54 6.93 -23.82
C TYR A 133 -7.56 7.95 -24.37
N GLU A 134 -8.07 9.15 -24.65
CA GLU A 134 -7.24 10.33 -24.86
C GLU A 134 -6.83 10.91 -23.50
N PRO A 135 -5.56 11.36 -23.32
CA PRO A 135 -5.13 12.01 -22.09
C PRO A 135 -5.97 13.26 -21.78
N ILE A 136 -6.21 13.50 -20.50
CA ILE A 136 -6.81 14.74 -20.02
C ILE A 136 -5.84 15.89 -20.32
N LYS A 137 -6.36 17.01 -20.81
CA LYS A 137 -5.60 18.21 -21.13
C LYS A 137 -5.99 19.37 -20.20
N PRO A 138 -5.08 20.33 -19.94
CA PRO A 138 -5.32 21.46 -19.04
C PRO A 138 -6.50 22.34 -19.45
N GLU A 139 -6.92 22.34 -20.72
CA GLU A 139 -8.02 23.16 -21.22
C GLU A 139 -9.40 22.50 -21.06
N MET A 140 -9.46 21.22 -20.65
CA MET A 140 -10.72 20.48 -20.58
C MET A 140 -11.59 20.92 -19.39
N ASP A 141 -12.89 21.10 -19.63
CA ASP A 141 -13.86 21.52 -18.60
C ASP A 141 -14.06 20.50 -17.48
N VAL A 142 -13.78 19.21 -17.74
CA VAL A 142 -13.85 18.14 -16.73
C VAL A 142 -13.01 18.45 -15.48
N LEU A 143 -11.94 19.26 -15.62
CA LEU A 143 -11.11 19.70 -14.50
C LEU A 143 -11.87 20.62 -13.52
N ASN A 144 -13.01 21.21 -13.91
CA ASN A 144 -13.85 22.03 -13.04
C ASN A 144 -14.85 21.18 -12.24
N GLU A 145 -15.14 19.96 -12.69
CA GLU A 145 -16.19 19.09 -12.15
C GLU A 145 -15.67 18.06 -11.13
N VAL A 146 -14.36 18.06 -10.89
CA VAL A 146 -13.70 17.12 -9.97
C VAL A 146 -12.76 17.87 -9.05
N GLU A 147 -12.34 17.24 -7.96
CA GLU A 147 -11.25 17.71 -7.12
C GLU A 147 -10.13 16.69 -7.04
N VAL A 148 -8.91 17.17 -6.85
CA VAL A 148 -7.75 16.32 -6.58
C VAL A 148 -7.23 16.65 -5.19
N ILE A 149 -7.18 15.64 -4.34
CA ILE A 149 -6.50 15.70 -3.05
C ILE A 149 -5.04 15.34 -3.27
N LYS A 150 -4.14 16.17 -2.75
CA LYS A 150 -2.71 15.96 -2.68
C LYS A 150 -2.31 15.67 -1.24
N ILE A 151 -1.43 14.70 -1.00
CA ILE A 151 -0.77 14.50 0.29
C ILE A 151 0.73 14.58 0.09
N VAL A 152 1.37 15.56 0.71
CA VAL A 152 2.84 15.65 0.83
C VAL A 152 3.26 14.92 2.11
N PRO A 153 4.00 13.80 2.02
CA PRO A 153 4.47 13.06 3.19
C PRO A 153 5.41 13.90 4.06
N GLU A 154 5.14 13.97 5.36
CA GLU A 154 6.14 14.33 6.38
C GLU A 154 6.92 13.10 6.86
N SER A 155 6.24 11.95 6.87
CA SER A 155 6.85 10.65 7.11
C SER A 155 6.22 9.60 6.22
N LEU A 156 7.05 8.73 5.67
CA LEU A 156 6.66 7.59 4.86
C LEU A 156 7.39 6.37 5.44
N ARG A 157 6.62 5.37 5.88
CA ARG A 157 7.16 4.20 6.58
C ARG A 157 6.55 2.93 6.01
N GLY A 158 7.38 2.08 5.44
CA GLY A 158 7.00 0.74 4.99
C GLY A 158 7.28 -0.31 6.07
N LYS A 159 6.47 -1.36 6.11
CA LYS A 159 6.68 -2.55 6.92
C LYS A 159 6.52 -3.82 6.09
N TYR A 160 7.53 -4.69 6.16
CA TYR A 160 7.40 -6.09 5.77
C TYR A 160 7.21 -6.96 7.01
N LYS A 161 6.26 -7.89 6.94
CA LYS A 161 6.20 -9.03 7.85
C LYS A 161 6.10 -10.27 6.98
N ILE A 162 7.26 -10.77 6.53
CA ILE A 162 7.38 -11.86 5.54
C ILE A 162 8.33 -12.97 6.02
N GLY A 163 8.61 -13.02 7.33
CA GLY A 163 9.55 -13.97 7.92
C GLY A 163 11.03 -13.61 7.72
N GLN A 164 11.34 -12.35 7.35
CA GLN A 164 12.71 -11.89 7.08
C GLN A 164 13.64 -11.89 8.30
N ASN A 165 13.09 -12.03 9.51
CA ASN A 165 13.81 -12.12 10.77
C ASN A 165 14.01 -13.56 11.25
N MET A 166 13.47 -14.55 10.53
CA MET A 166 13.63 -15.96 10.85
C MET A 166 15.00 -16.45 10.37
N ASP A 167 15.54 -17.48 11.03
CA ASP A 167 16.69 -18.20 10.48
C ASP A 167 16.29 -18.93 9.18
N MET A 168 17.29 -19.23 8.35
CA MET A 168 17.08 -19.82 7.03
C MET A 168 16.28 -21.13 7.07
N LYS A 169 16.52 -21.97 8.09
CA LYS A 169 15.83 -23.27 8.21
C LYS A 169 14.34 -23.03 8.48
N SER A 170 14.03 -22.21 9.48
CA SER A 170 12.65 -21.85 9.82
C SER A 170 11.91 -21.20 8.64
N ARG A 171 12.60 -20.35 7.87
CA ARG A 171 12.01 -19.69 6.69
C ARG A 171 11.70 -20.67 5.55
N ILE A 172 12.56 -21.66 5.31
CA ILE A 172 12.31 -22.74 4.34
C ILE A 172 11.16 -23.65 4.82
N ASP A 173 11.12 -23.99 6.11
CA ASP A 173 10.05 -24.83 6.66
C ASP A 173 8.69 -24.12 6.59
N LEU A 174 8.65 -22.82 6.90
CA LEU A 174 7.46 -21.99 6.70
C LEU A 174 7.04 -21.97 5.22
N ALA A 175 7.97 -21.79 4.29
CA ALA A 175 7.66 -21.81 2.86
C ALA A 175 7.05 -23.16 2.42
N ARG A 176 7.52 -24.29 2.96
CA ARG A 176 6.94 -25.61 2.71
C ARG A 176 5.51 -25.71 3.26
N GLN A 177 5.30 -25.29 4.50
CA GLN A 177 3.97 -25.31 5.13
C GLN A 177 2.96 -24.44 4.35
N ILE A 178 3.38 -23.26 3.88
CA ILE A 178 2.56 -22.38 3.03
C ILE A 178 2.21 -23.08 1.70
N LEU A 179 3.21 -23.70 1.05
CA LEU A 179 3.00 -24.43 -0.20
C LEU A 179 2.05 -25.62 -0.01
N GLU A 180 2.23 -26.42 1.05
CA GLU A 180 1.40 -27.58 1.38
C GLU A 180 -0.04 -27.19 1.71
N ARG A 181 -0.22 -26.08 2.44
CA ARG A 181 -1.55 -25.54 2.75
C ARG A 181 -2.28 -25.04 1.50
N ASN A 182 -1.54 -24.56 0.50
CA ASN A 182 -2.05 -24.18 -0.82
C ASN A 182 -3.24 -23.21 -0.75
N SER A 183 -3.10 -22.15 0.05
CA SER A 183 -4.08 -21.06 0.10
C SER A 183 -4.14 -20.31 -1.25
N PRO A 184 -5.19 -19.52 -1.53
CA PRO A 184 -5.26 -18.70 -2.73
C PRO A 184 -4.08 -17.71 -2.89
N THR A 185 -3.42 -17.34 -1.80
CA THR A 185 -2.31 -16.38 -1.78
C THR A 185 -0.95 -17.04 -1.61
N ALA A 186 -0.88 -18.37 -1.47
CA ALA A 186 0.34 -19.11 -1.16
C ALA A 186 1.46 -18.85 -2.18
N LYS A 187 1.15 -18.97 -3.48
CA LYS A 187 2.14 -18.75 -4.54
C LYS A 187 2.71 -17.33 -4.52
N GLU A 188 1.83 -16.33 -4.48
CA GLU A 188 2.25 -14.92 -4.44
C GLU A 188 3.03 -14.59 -3.16
N THR A 189 2.63 -15.18 -2.02
CA THR A 189 3.36 -15.03 -0.76
C THR A 189 4.77 -15.59 -0.87
N LEU A 190 4.93 -16.79 -1.44
CA LEU A 190 6.24 -17.41 -1.65
C LEU A 190 7.12 -16.57 -2.57
N ASP A 191 6.56 -16.06 -3.68
CA ASP A 191 7.27 -15.18 -4.61
C ASP A 191 7.78 -13.92 -3.88
N ILE A 192 6.93 -13.27 -3.08
CA ILE A 192 7.29 -12.09 -2.26
C ILE A 192 8.32 -12.43 -1.18
N MET A 193 8.24 -13.63 -0.61
CA MET A 193 9.23 -14.15 0.34
C MET A 193 10.57 -14.52 -0.33
N GLY A 194 10.68 -14.43 -1.66
CA GLY A 194 11.89 -14.72 -2.43
C GLY A 194 12.06 -16.18 -2.84
N PHE A 195 10.99 -16.98 -2.76
CA PHE A 195 10.98 -18.39 -3.12
C PHE A 195 10.38 -18.63 -4.51
N GLU A 196 10.96 -19.57 -5.24
CA GLU A 196 10.37 -20.16 -6.44
C GLU A 196 10.00 -21.63 -6.20
N ILE A 197 8.95 -22.11 -6.86
CA ILE A 197 8.55 -23.52 -6.81
C ILE A 197 9.29 -24.29 -7.91
N ILE A 198 10.31 -25.06 -7.52
CA ILE A 198 11.13 -25.86 -8.43
C ILE A 198 11.00 -27.33 -8.02
N ASP A 199 10.60 -28.18 -8.96
CA ASP A 199 10.34 -29.62 -8.73
C ASP A 199 9.30 -29.87 -7.60
N GLY A 200 8.28 -28.99 -7.52
CA GLY A 200 7.24 -29.07 -6.49
C GLY A 200 7.70 -28.68 -5.08
N LYS A 201 8.87 -28.05 -4.93
CA LYS A 201 9.40 -27.61 -3.63
C LYS A 201 9.77 -26.12 -3.67
N PRO A 202 9.58 -25.38 -2.57
CA PRO A 202 10.03 -24.00 -2.50
C PRO A 202 11.56 -23.97 -2.38
N LYS A 203 12.22 -23.21 -3.26
CA LYS A 203 13.65 -22.93 -3.22
C LYS A 203 13.84 -21.42 -3.13
N LEU A 204 14.62 -20.95 -2.16
CA LEU A 204 14.92 -19.54 -2.02
C LEU A 204 15.87 -19.13 -3.16
N VAL A 205 15.45 -18.16 -3.97
CA VAL A 205 16.20 -17.64 -5.11
C VAL A 205 16.61 -16.19 -4.94
N ASP A 206 15.88 -15.43 -4.11
CA ASP A 206 16.22 -14.07 -3.72
C ASP A 206 16.15 -13.92 -2.20
N ASP A 207 17.32 -13.73 -1.57
CA ASP A 207 17.41 -13.44 -0.13
C ASP A 207 17.79 -11.98 0.13
N LYS A 208 17.67 -11.11 -0.87
CA LYS A 208 17.93 -9.69 -0.65
C LYS A 208 16.95 -9.17 0.39
N PRO A 209 17.43 -8.45 1.43
CA PRO A 209 16.53 -7.73 2.33
C PRO A 209 15.78 -6.68 1.51
N TRP A 210 14.45 -6.76 1.47
CA TRP A 210 13.59 -5.71 0.91
C TRP A 210 13.44 -4.55 1.90
#